data_AF-A0A7C1SA55-F1
#
_entry.id   AF-A0A7C1SA55-F1
#
_cell.length_a   1.000
_cell.length_b   1.000
_cell.length_c   1.000
_cell.angle_alpha   90.00
_cell.angle_beta   90.00
_cell.angle_gamma   90.00
#
_symmetry.space_group_name_H-M   'P 1'
#
loop_
_entity.id
_entity.type
_entity.pdbx_description
1 polymer ?
#
loop_
_entity_poly.entity_id
_entity_poly.type
_entity_poly.pdbx_seq_one_letter_code
_entity_poly.pdbx_strand_id
1 'polypeptide(L)'
;MIYDFSADDIFEMAEQLERNGAKFYRTAAEGLSDSSAKKLLLYLSEMENAHEKTFASLRADLAEKEKASAVFDPEGEAMAYLQALANTRVFFEKTIDVSSLKRIYMAALEAEKDSIVFYLGMKDMVPETFGKDRIDEIIREEMGHIKILSRELTSHKRSTDS
;
A
#
# COMPACT_ATOMS: atom_id res chain seq x y z
N MET A 1 -22.11 -1.31 -8.84
CA MET A 1 -22.69 0.00 -8.47
C MET A 1 -21.49 0.91 -8.31
N ILE A 2 -21.40 1.99 -9.08
CA ILE A 2 -20.30 2.95 -8.99
C ILE A 2 -20.61 3.79 -7.75
N TYR A 3 -19.75 3.72 -6.73
CA TYR A 3 -19.84 4.59 -5.57
C TYR A 3 -18.97 5.81 -5.83
N ASP A 4 -19.54 7.00 -5.65
CA ASP A 4 -18.78 8.24 -5.65
C ASP A 4 -18.06 8.36 -4.29
N PHE A 5 -16.73 8.34 -4.33
CA PHE A 5 -15.87 8.50 -3.16
C PHE A 5 -15.41 9.95 -3.01
N SER A 6 -15.32 10.43 -1.77
CA SER A 6 -14.74 11.72 -1.37
C SER A 6 -13.24 11.62 -1.10
N ALA A 7 -12.54 12.74 -0.94
CA ALA A 7 -11.12 12.71 -0.58
C ALA A 7 -10.87 12.04 0.77
N ASP A 8 -11.74 12.26 1.76
CA ASP A 8 -11.71 11.55 3.05
C ASP A 8 -11.82 10.03 2.86
N ASP A 9 -12.74 9.57 2.00
CA ASP A 9 -12.89 8.14 1.68
C ASP A 9 -11.63 7.56 1.04
N ILE A 10 -10.97 8.31 0.15
CA ILE A 10 -9.71 7.89 -0.48
C ILE A 10 -8.58 7.76 0.55
N PHE A 11 -8.48 8.68 1.51
CA PHE A 11 -7.50 8.56 2.60
C PHE A 11 -7.83 7.38 3.52
N GLU A 12 -9.11 7.13 3.81
CA GLU A 12 -9.53 5.93 4.55
C GLU A 12 -9.11 4.64 3.84
N MET A 13 -9.25 4.61 2.50
CA MET A 13 -8.81 3.48 1.70
C MET A 13 -7.29 3.28 1.75
N ALA A 14 -6.50 4.35 1.74
CA ALA A 14 -5.06 4.27 1.90
C ALA A 14 -4.69 3.63 3.24
N GLU A 15 -5.29 4.11 4.34
CA GLU A 15 -5.10 3.47 5.64
C GLU A 15 -5.53 1.99 5.63
N GLN A 16 -6.62 1.66 4.92
CA GLN A 16 -7.09 0.29 4.84
C GLN A 16 -6.14 -0.62 4.04
N LEU A 17 -5.50 -0.11 2.99
CA LEU A 17 -4.43 -0.81 2.27
C LEU A 17 -3.29 -1.17 3.22
N GLU A 18 -2.82 -0.20 4.00
CA GLU A 18 -1.74 -0.40 4.97
C GLU A 18 -2.14 -1.39 6.08
N ARG A 19 -3.37 -1.30 6.61
CA ARG A 19 -3.88 -2.29 7.56
C ARG A 19 -3.92 -3.70 6.97
N ASN A 20 -4.27 -3.81 5.69
CA ASN A 20 -4.30 -5.08 4.97
C ASN A 20 -2.88 -5.62 4.74
N GLY A 21 -1.94 -4.78 4.33
CA GLY A 21 -0.52 -5.11 4.15
C GLY A 21 0.12 -5.58 5.46
N ALA A 22 -0.06 -4.82 6.54
CA ALA A 22 0.42 -5.19 7.87
C ALA A 22 -0.11 -6.57 8.31
N LYS A 23 -1.41 -6.82 8.12
CA LYS A 23 -2.05 -8.10 8.44
C LYS A 23 -1.53 -9.23 7.53
N PHE A 24 -1.38 -8.96 6.23
CA PHE A 24 -0.84 -9.90 5.25
C PHE A 24 0.53 -10.39 5.70
N TYR A 25 1.44 -9.48 5.99
CA TYR A 25 2.81 -9.79 6.38
C TYR A 25 2.89 -10.57 7.69
N ARG A 26 2.11 -10.15 8.70
CA ARG A 26 2.03 -10.85 9.99
C ARG A 26 1.52 -12.28 9.83
N THR A 27 0.43 -12.45 9.09
CA THR A 27 -0.19 -13.77 8.85
C THR A 27 0.76 -14.68 8.07
N ALA A 28 1.41 -14.14 7.04
CA ALA A 28 2.38 -14.90 6.24
C ALA A 28 3.58 -15.35 7.09
N ALA A 29 4.02 -14.54 8.06
CA ALA A 29 5.13 -14.86 8.96
C ALA A 29 4.81 -15.98 9.97
N GLU A 30 3.54 -16.18 10.33
CA GLU A 30 3.13 -17.22 11.30
C GLU A 30 3.35 -18.64 10.76
N GLY A 31 3.14 -18.84 9.46
CA GLY A 31 3.26 -20.14 8.79
C GLY A 31 4.68 -20.56 8.40
N LEU A 32 5.70 -19.74 8.70
CA LEU A 32 7.07 -19.98 8.25
C LEU A 32 7.98 -20.55 9.33
N SER A 33 8.71 -21.61 8.95
CA SER A 33 9.82 -22.17 9.74
C SER A 33 11.14 -21.43 9.51
N ASP A 34 11.29 -20.74 8.38
CA ASP A 34 12.50 -19.97 8.06
C ASP A 34 12.57 -18.69 8.89
N SER A 35 13.56 -18.63 9.79
CA SER A 35 13.73 -17.51 10.72
C SER A 35 14.11 -16.18 10.05
N SER A 36 14.76 -16.23 8.88
CA SER A 36 15.17 -15.03 8.14
C SER A 36 13.98 -14.43 7.40
N ALA A 37 13.22 -15.26 6.69
CA ALA A 37 11.99 -14.87 6.02
C ALA A 37 10.96 -14.34 7.01
N LYS A 38 10.80 -15.01 8.16
CA LYS A 38 9.91 -14.56 9.24
C LYS A 38 10.28 -13.17 9.74
N LYS A 39 11.57 -12.90 9.98
CA LYS A 39 12.03 -11.57 10.41
C LYS A 39 11.76 -10.50 9.37
N LEU A 40 11.99 -10.80 8.08
CA LEU A 40 11.72 -9.85 7.01
C LEU A 40 10.23 -9.51 6.92
N LEU A 41 9.34 -10.50 6.91
CA LEU A 41 7.90 -10.25 6.84
C LEU A 41 7.41 -9.47 8.07
N LEU A 42 7.88 -9.80 9.28
CA LEU A 42 7.53 -9.02 10.46
C LEU A 42 8.06 -7.58 10.40
N TYR A 43 9.26 -7.36 9.84
CA TYR A 43 9.79 -6.02 9.59
C TYR A 43 8.90 -5.23 8.64
N LEU A 44 8.50 -5.83 7.50
CA LEU A 44 7.59 -5.20 6.55
C LEU A 44 6.23 -4.89 7.22
N SER A 45 5.66 -5.81 8.01
CA SER A 45 4.43 -5.57 8.77
C SER A 45 4.48 -4.32 9.66
N GLU A 46 5.64 -4.03 10.26
CA GLU A 46 5.81 -2.82 11.09
C GLU A 46 6.00 -1.54 10.26
N MET A 47 6.54 -1.64 9.06
CA MET A 47 6.60 -0.51 8.11
C MET A 47 5.18 -0.10 7.69
N GLU A 48 4.34 -1.06 7.29
CA GLU A 48 2.93 -0.80 6.93
C GLU A 48 2.16 -0.16 8.11
N ASN A 49 2.41 -0.60 9.36
CA ASN A 49 1.82 0.03 10.54
C ASN A 49 2.25 1.51 10.69
N ALA A 50 3.44 1.88 10.22
CA ALA A 50 3.94 3.26 10.26
C ALA A 50 3.34 4.10 9.11
N HIS A 51 3.17 3.51 7.93
CA HIS A 51 2.47 4.12 6.80
C HIS A 51 1.00 4.39 7.14
N GLU A 52 0.31 3.44 7.75
CA GLU A 52 -1.08 3.59 8.21
C GLU A 52 -1.25 4.83 9.11
N LYS A 53 -0.37 4.97 10.10
CA LYS A 53 -0.37 6.14 11.00
C LYS A 53 -0.08 7.44 10.25
N THR A 54 0.75 7.38 9.23
CA THR A 54 1.08 8.53 8.40
C THR A 54 -0.14 8.96 7.58
N PHE A 55 -0.86 8.02 6.96
CA PHE A 55 -2.12 8.30 6.27
C PHE A 55 -3.22 8.77 7.21
N ALA A 56 -3.37 8.16 8.39
CA ALA A 56 -4.34 8.59 9.40
C ALA A 56 -4.09 10.03 9.86
N SER A 57 -2.82 10.42 10.03
CA SER A 57 -2.46 11.82 10.31
C SER A 57 -2.77 12.74 9.12
N LEU A 58 -2.47 12.33 7.89
CA LEU A 58 -2.81 13.12 6.69
C LEU A 58 -4.32 13.31 6.56
N ARG A 59 -5.11 12.26 6.81
CA ARG A 59 -6.58 12.31 6.82
C ARG A 59 -7.10 13.28 7.88
N ALA A 60 -6.58 13.21 9.10
CA ALA A 60 -6.96 14.12 10.17
C ALA A 60 -6.64 15.59 9.82
N ASP A 61 -5.46 15.85 9.26
CA ASP A 61 -5.06 17.19 8.82
C ASP A 61 -5.95 17.68 7.65
N LEU A 62 -6.41 16.76 6.78
CA LEU A 62 -7.31 17.05 5.68
C LEU A 62 -8.69 17.46 6.22
N ALA A 63 -9.26 16.73 7.16
CA ALA A 63 -10.57 17.05 7.74
C ALA A 63 -10.61 18.44 8.42
N GLU A 64 -9.49 18.90 8.97
CA GLU A 64 -9.36 20.26 9.51
C GLU A 64 -9.36 21.32 8.39
N LYS A 65 -8.74 21.02 7.24
CA LYS A 65 -8.57 21.92 6.09
C LYS A 65 -9.70 21.86 5.05
N GLU A 66 -10.47 20.77 4.97
CA GLU A 66 -11.60 20.62 4.04
C GLU A 66 -12.73 21.63 4.27
N LYS A 67 -12.78 22.24 5.46
CA LYS A 67 -13.59 23.46 5.70
C LYS A 67 -13.24 24.62 4.74
N ALA A 68 -12.15 24.52 3.97
CA ALA A 68 -11.62 25.53 3.06
C ALA A 68 -11.32 25.03 1.61
N SER A 69 -11.90 23.91 1.15
CA SER A 69 -11.66 23.31 -0.19
C SER A 69 -10.22 22.84 -0.45
N ALA A 70 -9.81 21.75 0.22
CA ALA A 70 -8.44 21.24 0.20
C ALA A 70 -8.12 20.21 -0.92
N VAL A 71 -9.07 19.88 -1.80
CA VAL A 71 -8.85 18.95 -2.93
C VAL A 71 -8.40 19.74 -4.16
N PHE A 72 -7.29 19.33 -4.77
CA PHE A 72 -6.77 19.94 -6.01
C PHE A 72 -6.83 18.90 -7.13
N ASP A 73 -7.97 18.83 -7.82
CA ASP A 73 -8.16 18.00 -9.00
C ASP A 73 -9.01 18.78 -10.02
N PRO A 74 -8.42 19.76 -10.73
CA PRO A 74 -9.18 20.68 -11.58
C PRO A 74 -9.88 19.99 -12.76
N GLU A 75 -9.36 18.84 -13.20
CA GLU A 75 -9.93 18.06 -14.31
C GLU A 75 -10.77 16.86 -13.83
N GLY A 76 -10.70 16.51 -12.54
CA GLY A 76 -11.43 15.37 -11.96
C GLY A 76 -10.83 14.00 -12.30
N GLU A 77 -9.65 13.97 -12.95
CA GLU A 77 -9.04 12.74 -13.46
C GLU A 77 -8.48 11.88 -12.33
N ALA A 78 -7.86 12.50 -11.31
CA ALA A 78 -7.28 11.77 -10.20
C ALA A 78 -8.37 11.08 -9.36
N MET A 79 -9.46 11.80 -9.08
CA MET A 79 -10.60 11.22 -8.37
C MET A 79 -11.26 10.10 -9.18
N ALA A 80 -11.51 10.30 -10.48
CA ALA A 80 -12.10 9.26 -11.33
C ALA A 80 -11.22 8.00 -11.41
N TYR A 81 -9.89 8.18 -11.48
CA TYR A 81 -8.92 7.10 -11.46
C TYR A 81 -8.97 6.30 -10.16
N LEU A 82 -8.94 6.98 -9.01
CA LEU A 82 -8.99 6.35 -7.69
C LEU A 82 -10.33 5.65 -7.45
N GLN A 83 -11.44 6.24 -7.88
CA GLN A 83 -12.75 5.61 -7.84
C GLN A 83 -12.80 4.36 -8.73
N ALA A 84 -12.18 4.38 -9.92
CA ALA A 84 -12.10 3.22 -10.78
C ALA A 84 -11.32 2.08 -10.11
N LEU A 85 -10.15 2.37 -9.51
CA LEU A 85 -9.39 1.40 -8.74
C LEU A 85 -10.21 0.86 -7.57
N ALA A 86 -10.83 1.74 -6.80
CA ALA A 86 -11.54 1.36 -5.59
C ALA A 86 -12.76 0.47 -5.85
N ASN A 87 -13.50 0.78 -6.92
CA ASN A 87 -14.68 0.02 -7.33
C ASN A 87 -14.34 -1.40 -7.82
N THR A 88 -13.09 -1.71 -8.15
CA THR A 88 -12.73 -3.05 -8.61
C THR A 88 -12.74 -4.11 -7.51
N ARG A 89 -12.75 -3.73 -6.21
CA ARG A 89 -12.67 -4.59 -4.99
C ARG A 89 -11.47 -5.54 -4.90
N VAL A 90 -11.06 -6.16 -6.01
CA VAL A 90 -9.88 -7.00 -6.19
C VAL A 90 -8.61 -6.30 -5.71
N PHE A 91 -8.58 -4.98 -5.79
CA PHE A 91 -7.49 -4.15 -5.30
C PHE A 91 -7.26 -4.28 -3.78
N PHE A 92 -8.33 -4.44 -2.99
CA PHE A 92 -8.24 -4.44 -1.51
C PHE A 92 -8.36 -5.84 -0.89
N GLU A 93 -8.94 -6.81 -1.60
CA GLU A 93 -9.16 -8.17 -1.10
C GLU A 93 -8.31 -9.18 -1.88
N LYS A 94 -7.06 -9.40 -1.44
CA LYS A 94 -6.20 -10.46 -1.99
C LYS A 94 -6.25 -11.72 -1.13
N THR A 95 -6.52 -12.86 -1.76
CA THR A 95 -6.43 -14.17 -1.12
C THR A 95 -4.97 -14.54 -0.90
N ILE A 96 -4.62 -14.87 0.34
CA ILE A 96 -3.23 -15.17 0.72
C ILE A 96 -2.94 -16.64 0.43
N ASP A 97 -2.14 -16.90 -0.60
CA ASP A 97 -1.59 -18.22 -0.86
C ASP A 97 -0.29 -18.43 -0.06
N VAL A 98 -0.45 -18.87 1.19
CA VAL A 98 0.68 -19.19 2.10
C VAL A 98 1.33 -20.54 1.83
N SER A 99 1.01 -21.21 0.71
CA SER A 99 1.50 -22.58 0.43
C SER A 99 3.01 -22.66 0.20
N SER A 100 3.66 -21.56 -0.16
CA SER A 100 5.12 -21.50 -0.29
C SER A 100 5.66 -20.10 -0.13
N LEU A 101 6.91 -19.99 0.32
CA LEU A 101 7.59 -18.71 0.48
C LEU A 101 7.69 -17.91 -0.84
N LYS A 102 7.89 -18.62 -1.96
CA LYS A 102 7.87 -18.00 -3.29
C LYS A 102 6.52 -17.35 -3.60
N ARG A 103 5.41 -18.02 -3.28
CA ARG A 103 4.05 -17.49 -3.52
C ARG A 103 3.75 -16.31 -2.60
N ILE A 104 4.17 -16.38 -1.33
CA ILE A 104 4.09 -15.25 -0.39
C ILE A 104 4.80 -14.03 -0.96
N TYR A 105 6.06 -14.16 -1.39
CA TYR A 105 6.82 -13.02 -1.94
C TYR A 105 6.25 -12.50 -3.27
N MET A 106 5.68 -13.38 -4.12
CA MET A 106 4.99 -12.92 -5.33
C MET A 106 3.72 -12.14 -5.01
N ALA A 107 2.91 -12.61 -4.06
CA ALA A 107 1.72 -11.90 -3.61
C ALA A 107 2.06 -10.56 -2.95
N ALA A 108 3.12 -10.53 -2.13
CA ALA A 108 3.66 -9.31 -1.53
C ALA A 108 4.05 -8.29 -2.61
N LEU A 109 4.87 -8.70 -3.58
CA LEU A 109 5.27 -7.84 -4.71
C LEU A 109 4.10 -7.26 -5.50
N GLU A 110 3.01 -8.00 -5.61
CA GLU A 110 1.80 -7.53 -6.27
C GLU A 110 1.04 -6.52 -5.41
N ALA A 111 0.94 -6.76 -4.09
CA ALA A 111 0.35 -5.82 -3.14
C ALA A 111 1.10 -4.49 -3.13
N GLU A 112 2.44 -4.52 -3.02
CA GLU A 112 3.28 -3.30 -3.03
C GLU A 112 3.09 -2.45 -4.30
N LYS A 113 3.02 -3.12 -5.46
CA LYS A 113 2.81 -2.41 -6.73
C LYS A 113 1.45 -1.76 -6.78
N ASP A 114 0.44 -2.45 -6.29
CA ASP A 114 -0.91 -1.90 -6.24
C ASP A 114 -0.95 -0.70 -5.29
N SER A 115 -0.39 -0.79 -4.08
CA SER A 115 -0.28 0.36 -3.16
C SER A 115 0.38 1.57 -3.82
N ILE A 116 1.51 1.39 -4.52
CA ILE A 116 2.17 2.48 -5.27
C ILE A 116 1.25 3.10 -6.32
N VAL A 117 0.55 2.27 -7.09
CA VAL A 117 -0.39 2.70 -8.14
C VAL A 117 -1.51 3.54 -7.52
N PHE A 118 -2.03 3.15 -6.36
CA PHE A 118 -3.00 3.94 -5.61
C PHE A 118 -2.43 5.28 -5.15
N TYR A 119 -1.25 5.27 -4.51
CA TYR A 119 -0.64 6.46 -3.91
C TYR A 119 -0.22 7.48 -4.94
N LEU A 120 0.17 7.06 -6.15
CA LEU A 120 0.41 7.96 -7.28
C LEU A 120 -0.86 8.72 -7.65
N GLY A 121 -2.02 8.05 -7.73
CA GLY A 121 -3.30 8.73 -7.96
C GLY A 121 -3.67 9.69 -6.83
N MET A 122 -3.44 9.30 -5.58
CA MET A 122 -3.71 10.16 -4.41
C MET A 122 -2.85 11.42 -4.40
N LYS A 123 -1.58 11.30 -4.79
CA LYS A 123 -0.65 12.43 -4.84
C LYS A 123 -1.16 13.55 -5.75
N ASP A 124 -1.79 13.18 -6.86
CA ASP A 124 -2.29 14.16 -7.83
C ASP A 124 -3.58 14.84 -7.37
N MET A 125 -4.30 14.27 -6.40
CA MET A 125 -5.52 14.83 -5.79
C MET A 125 -5.24 15.88 -4.70
N VAL A 126 -4.04 15.89 -4.12
CA VAL A 126 -3.68 16.81 -3.03
C VAL A 126 -2.93 18.05 -3.54
N PRO A 127 -3.08 19.24 -2.92
CA PRO A 127 -2.29 20.43 -3.23
C PRO A 127 -0.80 20.23 -2.91
N GLU A 128 0.10 20.94 -3.60
CA GLU A 128 1.56 20.88 -3.31
C GLU A 128 1.90 21.25 -1.86
N THR A 129 1.12 22.15 -1.26
CA THR A 129 1.30 22.59 0.14
C THR A 129 0.76 21.60 1.17
N PHE A 130 0.23 20.45 0.73
CA PHE A 130 -0.42 19.48 1.60
C PHE A 130 -0.04 18.03 1.26
N GLY A 131 0.76 17.43 2.14
CA GLY A 131 0.92 15.97 2.18
C GLY A 131 1.69 15.31 1.04
N LYS A 132 1.91 15.98 -0.11
CA LYS A 132 2.63 15.41 -1.26
C LYS A 132 3.98 14.82 -0.89
N ASP A 133 4.79 15.55 -0.10
CA ASP A 133 6.12 15.07 0.31
C ASP A 133 6.05 13.79 1.16
N ARG A 134 5.03 13.68 2.01
CA ARG A 134 4.78 12.49 2.85
C ARG A 134 4.30 11.31 2.02
N ILE A 135 3.40 11.54 1.06
CA ILE A 135 2.95 10.50 0.11
C ILE A 135 4.14 10.04 -0.75
N ASP A 136 4.97 10.96 -1.22
CA ASP A 136 6.19 10.66 -1.98
C ASP A 136 7.22 9.86 -1.19
N GLU A 137 7.32 10.09 0.12
CA GLU A 137 8.17 9.31 1.02
C GLU A 137 7.66 7.87 1.13
N ILE A 138 6.37 7.67 1.37
CA ILE A 138 5.75 6.34 1.42
C ILE A 138 5.97 5.60 0.08
N ILE A 139 5.71 6.25 -1.06
CA ILE A 139 5.94 5.64 -2.39
C ILE A 139 7.39 5.16 -2.54
N ARG A 140 8.37 5.95 -2.08
CA ARG A 140 9.79 5.54 -2.11
C ARG A 140 10.08 4.35 -1.21
N GLU A 141 9.43 4.26 -0.06
CA GLU A 141 9.55 3.13 0.87
C GLU A 141 8.96 1.85 0.27
N GLU A 142 7.77 1.90 -0.37
CA GLU A 142 7.19 0.74 -1.06
C GLU A 142 8.05 0.26 -2.23
N MET A 143 8.64 1.18 -2.99
CA MET A 143 9.63 0.82 -4.01
C MET A 143 10.84 0.10 -3.38
N GLY A 144 11.21 0.47 -2.15
CA GLY A 144 12.20 -0.22 -1.33
C GLY A 144 11.77 -1.63 -0.94
N HIS A 145 10.51 -1.82 -0.52
CA HIS A 145 9.93 -3.14 -0.22
C HIS A 145 10.01 -4.06 -1.44
N ILE A 146 9.60 -3.57 -2.63
CA ILE A 146 9.71 -4.31 -3.90
C ILE A 146 11.15 -4.76 -4.18
N LYS A 147 12.12 -3.88 -3.94
CA LYS A 147 13.54 -4.19 -4.16
C LYS A 147 14.02 -5.30 -3.22
N ILE A 148 13.61 -5.26 -1.95
CA ILE A 148 13.98 -6.28 -0.96
C ILE A 148 13.33 -7.63 -1.32
N LEU A 149 12.03 -7.65 -1.56
CA LEU A 149 11.28 -8.86 -1.94
C LEU A 149 11.81 -9.50 -3.23
N SER A 150 12.15 -8.68 -4.23
CA SER A 150 12.70 -9.18 -5.50
C SER A 150 14.08 -9.83 -5.32
N ARG A 151 14.91 -9.32 -4.41
CA ARG A 151 16.21 -9.92 -4.08
C ARG A 151 16.05 -11.27 -3.41
N GLU A 152 15.12 -11.41 -2.48
CA GLU A 152 14.83 -12.69 -1.83
C GLU A 152 14.30 -13.73 -2.84
N LEU A 153 13.36 -13.33 -3.70
CA LEU A 153 12.79 -14.21 -4.72
C LEU A 153 13.84 -14.73 -5.72
N THR A 154 14.76 -13.86 -6.15
CA THR A 154 15.83 -14.24 -7.09
C THR A 154 16.95 -15.05 -6.43
N SER A 155 17.21 -14.83 -5.15
CA SER A 155 18.17 -15.64 -4.37
C SER A 155 17.64 -17.06 -4.17
N HIS A 156 16.35 -17.22 -3.85
CA HIS A 156 15.70 -18.52 -3.74
C HIS A 156 15.72 -19.34 -5.03
N LYS A 157 15.53 -18.71 -6.20
CA LYS A 157 15.64 -19.41 -7.49
C LYS A 157 17.02 -20.06 -7.70
N ARG A 158 18.11 -19.39 -7.29
CA ARG A 158 19.47 -19.93 -7.49
C ARG A 158 19.77 -21.13 -6.61
N SER A 159 19.20 -21.17 -5.41
CA SER A 159 19.37 -22.27 -4.46
C SER A 159 18.53 -23.52 -4.75
N THR A 160 17.46 -23.42 -5.56
CA THR A 160 16.63 -24.59 -5.93
C THR A 160 17.02 -25.22 -7.27
N ASP A 161 17.78 -24.50 -8.10
CA ASP A 161 18.29 -24.96 -9.40
C ASP A 161 19.75 -25.47 -9.33
N SER A 162 20.35 -25.55 -8.13
CA SER A 162 21.69 -26.09 -7.86
C SER A 162 21.60 -27.40 -7.09
#